data_AF-A0AA35RRB1-F1
#
_entry.id   AF-A0AA35RRB1-F1
#
_cell.length_a   1.000
_cell.length_b   1.000
_cell.length_c   1.000
_cell.angle_alpha   90.00
_cell.angle_beta   90.00
_cell.angle_gamma   90.00
#
_symmetry.space_group_name_H-M   'P 1'
#
loop_
_entity.id
_entity.type
_entity.pdbx_description
1 polymer ?
#
loop_
_entity_poly.entity_id
_entity_poly.type
_entity_poly.pdbx_seq_one_letter_code
_entity_poly.pdbx_strand_id
1 'polypeptide(L)'
;MPKEVRERVDRVTNCDDLAMNFLIAHASRTPPIKVPTNFDFWCGPRCGENLSTRPGRTEQRHACIQYFTRVYGYMPLLYTQLRTDPVSAKIP
;
A
#
# COMPACT_ATOMS: atom_id res chain seq x y z
N MET A 1 -11.11 -0.94 -11.15
CA MET A 1 -11.36 -0.80 -9.70
C MET A 1 -12.83 -0.50 -9.48
N PRO A 2 -13.54 -1.23 -8.59
CA PRO A 2 -14.93 -0.97 -8.24
C PRO A 2 -15.15 0.46 -7.74
N LYS A 3 -16.32 1.03 -8.00
CA LYS A 3 -16.65 2.42 -7.64
C LYS A 3 -16.66 2.62 -6.13
N GLU A 4 -17.15 1.63 -5.40
CA GLU A 4 -17.28 1.59 -3.95
C GLU A 4 -15.92 1.70 -3.25
N VAL A 5 -14.89 1.06 -3.82
CA VAL A 5 -13.51 1.16 -3.34
C VAL A 5 -13.00 2.59 -3.48
N ARG A 6 -13.24 3.22 -4.63
CA ARG A 6 -12.83 4.61 -4.90
C ARG A 6 -13.52 5.59 -3.96
N GLU A 7 -14.84 5.47 -3.81
CA GLU A 7 -15.61 6.30 -2.89
C GLU A 7 -15.17 6.10 -1.42
N ARG A 8 -14.75 4.90 -1.03
CA ARG A 8 -14.21 4.65 0.32
C ARG A 8 -12.87 5.37 0.53
N VAL A 9 -11.97 5.33 -0.45
CA VAL A 9 -10.69 6.04 -0.41
C VAL A 9 -10.93 7.54 -0.33
N ASP A 10 -11.81 8.09 -1.16
CA ASP A 10 -12.13 9.52 -1.18
C ASP A 10 -12.72 9.99 0.16
N ARG A 11 -13.60 9.20 0.78
CA ARG A 11 -14.22 9.53 2.09
C ARG A 11 -13.24 9.48 3.26
N VAL A 12 -12.34 8.50 3.29
CA VAL A 12 -11.41 8.30 4.42
C VAL A 12 -10.11 9.07 4.22
N THR A 13 -9.82 9.53 3.00
CA THR A 13 -8.56 10.19 2.61
C THR A 13 -7.32 9.37 3.02
N ASN A 14 -7.43 8.05 2.88
CA ASN A 14 -6.40 7.07 3.23
C ASN A 14 -6.65 5.78 2.42
N CYS A 15 -5.73 4.83 2.48
CA CYS A 15 -5.85 3.50 1.88
C CYS A 15 -5.87 3.46 0.34
N ASP A 16 -5.45 4.53 -0.31
CA ASP A 16 -5.25 4.59 -1.77
C ASP A 16 -4.19 3.58 -2.23
N ASP A 17 -3.09 3.46 -1.47
CA ASP A 17 -2.05 2.46 -1.67
C ASP A 17 -2.58 1.02 -1.54
N LEU A 18 -3.44 0.77 -0.55
CA LEU A 18 -4.12 -0.52 -0.37
C LEU A 18 -5.08 -0.81 -1.52
N ALA A 19 -5.87 0.17 -1.95
CA ALA A 19 -6.80 0.01 -3.07
C ALA A 19 -6.06 -0.35 -4.37
N MET A 20 -4.92 0.29 -4.63
CA MET A 20 -4.05 -0.05 -5.76
C MET A 20 -3.50 -1.47 -5.65
N ASN A 21 -3.01 -1.89 -4.47
CA ASN A 21 -2.53 -3.26 -4.28
C ASN A 21 -3.64 -4.30 -4.50
N PHE A 22 -4.86 -4.06 -4.01
CA PHE A 22 -6.01 -4.93 -4.28
C PHE A 22 -6.35 -5.01 -5.76
N LEU A 23 -6.33 -3.88 -6.48
CA LEU A 23 -6.58 -3.83 -7.92
C LEU A 23 -5.55 -4.67 -8.69
N ILE A 24 -4.26 -4.45 -8.43
CA ILE A 24 -3.19 -5.15 -9.13
C ILE A 24 -3.23 -6.64 -8.80
N ALA A 25 -3.35 -7.03 -7.52
CA ALA A 25 -3.39 -8.43 -7.13
C ALA A 25 -4.63 -9.16 -7.72
N HIS A 26 -5.77 -8.48 -7.80
CA HIS A 26 -6.97 -9.02 -8.46
C HIS A 26 -6.75 -9.24 -9.96
N ALA A 27 -6.09 -8.29 -10.64
CA ALA A 27 -5.87 -8.32 -12.07
C ALA A 27 -4.76 -9.29 -12.49
N SER A 28 -3.60 -9.26 -11.84
CA SER A 28 -2.44 -10.06 -12.22
C SER A 28 -2.44 -11.46 -11.61
N ARG A 29 -3.11 -11.65 -10.47
CA ARG A 29 -3.04 -12.89 -9.66
C ARG A 29 -1.60 -13.26 -9.26
N THR A 30 -0.71 -12.27 -9.19
CA THR A 30 0.69 -12.45 -8.78
C THR A 30 0.92 -11.84 -7.40
N PRO A 31 1.84 -12.41 -6.59
CA PRO A 31 2.25 -11.79 -5.35
C PRO A 31 3.07 -10.52 -5.58
N PRO A 32 3.18 -9.63 -4.57
CA PRO A 32 4.04 -8.45 -4.67
C PRO A 32 5.53 -8.82 -4.67
N ILE A 33 6.38 -7.89 -5.14
CA ILE A 33 7.84 -8.02 -5.12
C ILE A 33 8.40 -6.85 -4.32
N LYS A 34 9.20 -7.12 -3.29
CA LYS A 34 9.86 -6.06 -2.52
C LYS A 34 11.23 -5.76 -3.14
N VAL A 35 11.35 -4.58 -3.74
CA VAL A 35 12.64 -4.03 -4.19
C VAL A 35 13.07 -2.97 -3.17
N PRO A 36 14.06 -3.26 -2.33
CA PRO A 36 14.58 -2.32 -1.35
C PRO A 36 15.50 -1.30 -2.05
N THR A 37 15.44 -0.05 -1.59
CA THR A 37 16.40 0.97 -1.96
C THR A 37 17.39 1.16 -0.82
N ASN A 38 18.65 1.45 -1.13
CA ASN A 38 19.65 1.84 -0.11
C ASN A 38 19.47 3.29 0.36
N PHE A 39 18.39 3.94 -0.07
CA PHE A 39 18.07 5.32 0.23
C PHE A 39 16.71 5.37 0.89
N ASP A 40 16.67 5.81 2.13
CA ASP A 40 15.44 6.19 2.82
C ASP A 40 15.23 7.68 2.63
N PHE A 41 14.02 8.06 2.19
CA PHE A 41 13.63 9.46 2.07
C PHE A 41 13.33 10.02 3.46
N TRP A 42 14.38 10.25 4.25
CA TRP A 42 14.26 10.84 5.57
C TRP A 42 13.81 12.29 5.41
N CYS A 43 12.62 12.60 5.92
CA CYS A 43 12.15 13.97 6.08
C CYS A 43 12.62 14.50 7.45
N GLY A 44 13.54 15.47 7.44
CA GLY A 44 14.16 16.00 8.66
C GLY A 44 13.17 16.75 9.59
N PRO A 45 13.64 17.40 10.66
CA PRO A 45 12.80 18.07 11.66
C PRO A 45 11.97 19.26 11.13
N ARG A 46 12.17 19.68 9.87
CA ARG A 46 11.36 20.71 9.19
C ARG A 46 10.09 20.18 8.55
N CYS A 47 9.96 18.85 8.44
CA CYS A 47 8.73 18.23 7.97
C CYS A 47 7.75 18.18 9.14
N GLY A 48 6.53 18.66 8.93
CA GLY A 48 5.47 18.63 9.93
C GLY A 48 5.05 17.20 10.31
N GLU A 49 3.97 17.09 11.07
CA GLU A 49 3.45 15.78 11.49
C GLU A 49 3.14 14.89 10.28
N ASN A 50 3.73 13.69 10.27
CA ASN A 50 3.57 12.74 9.17
C ASN A 50 2.18 12.09 9.25
N LEU A 51 1.51 11.91 8.10
CA LEU A 51 0.30 11.10 8.00
C LEU A 51 0.49 9.69 8.57
N SER A 52 1.73 9.17 8.50
CA SER A 52 2.13 7.88 9.04
C SER A 52 2.13 7.79 10.56
N THR A 53 2.26 8.90 11.29
CA THR A 53 2.35 8.93 12.76
C THR A 53 1.02 9.23 13.45
N ARG A 54 -0.04 9.51 12.70
CA ARG A 54 -1.37 9.84 13.26
C ARG A 54 -1.96 8.66 14.06
N PRO A 55 -2.59 8.92 15.22
CA PRO A 55 -3.26 7.88 16.00
C PRO A 55 -4.42 7.25 15.21
N GLY A 56 -4.65 5.96 15.42
CA GLY A 56 -5.74 5.21 14.75
C GLY A 56 -5.48 4.84 13.28
N ARG A 57 -4.34 5.25 12.69
CA ARG A 57 -3.97 4.91 11.30
C ARG A 57 -4.02 3.41 11.02
N THR A 58 -3.46 2.59 11.91
CA THR A 58 -3.41 1.12 11.73
C THR A 58 -4.80 0.50 11.74
N GLU A 59 -5.69 0.98 12.62
CA GLU A 59 -7.07 0.51 12.71
C GLU A 59 -7.88 0.92 11.47
N GLN A 60 -7.71 2.14 10.99
CA GLN A 60 -8.31 2.60 9.73
C GLN A 60 -7.87 1.74 8.54
N ARG A 61 -6.56 1.44 8.44
CA ARG A 61 -6.03 0.56 7.38
C ARG A 61 -6.57 -0.86 7.49
N HIS A 62 -6.72 -1.39 8.70
CA HIS A 62 -7.36 -2.69 8.92
C HIS A 62 -8.82 -2.68 8.44
N ALA A 63 -9.59 -1.64 8.76
CA ALA A 63 -10.96 -1.49 8.30
C ALA A 63 -11.07 -1.36 6.76
N CYS A 64 -10.10 -0.68 6.10
CA CYS A 64 -10.03 -0.62 4.65
C CYS A 64 -9.84 -2.01 4.02
N ILE A 65 -8.92 -2.83 4.57
CA ILE A 65 -8.70 -4.20 4.08
C ILE A 65 -10.00 -5.01 4.17
N GLN A 66 -10.66 -5.00 5.33
CA GLN A 66 -11.92 -5.72 5.50
C GLN A 66 -13.00 -5.26 4.51
N TYR A 67 -13.14 -3.94 4.31
CA TYR A 67 -14.10 -3.38 3.37
C TYR A 67 -13.79 -3.80 1.93
N PHE A 68 -12.53 -3.71 1.50
CA PHE A 68 -12.13 -4.11 0.14
C PHE A 68 -12.35 -5.60 -0.09
N THR A 69 -12.02 -6.46 0.87
CA THR A 69 -12.32 -7.90 0.78
C THR A 69 -13.81 -8.17 0.57
N ARG A 70 -14.70 -7.43 1.23
CA ARG A 70 -16.15 -7.55 1.03
C ARG A 70 -16.58 -7.09 -0.36
N VAL A 71 -16.05 -5.97 -0.85
CA VAL A 71 -16.40 -5.44 -2.19
C VAL A 71 -15.92 -6.35 -3.32
N TYR A 72 -14.70 -6.89 -3.23
CA TYR A 72 -14.18 -7.83 -4.22
C TYR A 72 -14.76 -9.25 -4.08
N GLY A 73 -15.40 -9.57 -2.95
CA GLY A 73 -15.98 -10.90 -2.67
C GLY A 73 -14.97 -11.96 -2.22
N TYR A 74 -13.67 -11.63 -2.17
CA TYR A 74 -12.62 -12.51 -1.69
C TYR A 74 -11.38 -11.67 -1.30
N MET A 75 -10.33 -12.32 -0.74
CA MET A 75 -9.04 -11.67 -0.44
C MET A 75 -8.09 -11.81 -1.64
N PRO A 76 -7.81 -10.75 -2.43
CA PRO A 76 -6.94 -10.85 -3.60
C PRO A 76 -5.45 -10.77 -3.24
N LEU A 77 -5.11 -10.22 -2.08
CA LEU A 77 -3.71 -10.05 -1.64
C LEU A 77 -3.06 -11.41 -1.37
N LEU A 78 -1.87 -11.61 -1.94
CA LEU A 78 -1.09 -12.84 -1.79
C LEU A 78 0.18 -12.57 -0.98
N TYR A 79 0.54 -13.53 -0.12
CA TYR A 79 1.79 -13.48 0.63
C TYR A 79 2.99 -13.83 -0.24
N THR A 80 4.14 -13.27 0.11
CA THR A 80 5.42 -13.52 -0.54
C THR A 80 6.56 -13.21 0.39
N GLN A 81 7.67 -13.91 0.18
CA GLN A 81 8.96 -13.62 0.81
C GLN A 81 10.00 -13.16 -0.23
N LEU A 82 9.56 -12.92 -1.47
CA LEU A 82 10.44 -12.51 -2.55
C LEU A 82 10.89 -11.06 -2.36
N ARG A 83 12.20 -10.92 -2.13
CA ARG A 83 12.92 -9.66 -2.11
C ARG A 83 13.98 -9.71 -3.20
N THR A 84 14.03 -8.68 -4.04
CA THR A 84 15.00 -8.56 -5.13
C THR A 84 15.81 -7.30 -4.90
N ASP A 85 17.05 -7.46 -4.44
CA ASP A 85 17.95 -6.33 -4.23
C ASP A 85 18.47 -5.83 -5.60
N PRO A 86 18.40 -4.51 -5.87
CA PRO A 86 18.93 -3.97 -7.12
C PRO A 86 20.46 -4.15 -7.14
N VAL A 87 20.99 -4.64 -8.27
CA VAL A 87 22.44 -4.61 -8.50
C VAL A 87 22.82 -3.14 -8.66
N SER A 88 23.56 -2.59 -7.71
CA SER A 88 24.01 -1.21 -7.72
C SER A 88 24.84 -0.93 -8.98
N ALA A 89 24.22 -0.41 -10.04
CA ALA A 89 24.95 0.40 -11.00
C ALA A 89 25.33 1.67 -10.25
N LYS A 90 26.62 1.80 -9.88
CA LYS A 90 27.17 3.10 -9.50
C LYS A 90 26.84 4.03 -10.65
N ILE A 91 25.92 4.97 -10.44
CA ILE A 91 25.76 6.10 -11.35
C ILE A 91 27.09 6.86 -11.20
N PRO A 92 27.93 6.94 -12.26
CA PRO A 92 29.18 7.70 -12.21
C PRO A 92 28.93 9.19 -11.95
#